data_AF-A0ABD6QIA7-F1
#
_entry.id   AF-A0ABD6QIA7-F1
#
_cell.length_a   1.000
_cell.length_b   1.000
_cell.length_c   1.000
_cell.angle_alpha   90.00
_cell.angle_beta   90.00
_cell.angle_gamma   90.00
#
_symmetry.space_group_name_H-M   'P 1'
#
loop_
_entity.id
_entity.type
_entity.pdbx_description
1 polymer ?
#
loop_
_entity_poly.entity_id
_entity_poly.type
_entity_poly.pdbx_seq_one_letter_code
_entity_poly.pdbx_strand_id
1 'polypeptide(L)'
;MSTATQASSAEVENLLSTITVVESIPHVAGYERGCGTDKKTGRRQACVFGPAWNNPRNRSGCDTRNLVLKAQLSDVQYKPGKRNCKVIAGWRIDPYTGARITLKQIAIDHVVPLSAAWSAGAWQWTPQQRVTFANDPDNLLAVSSSSNSSKSDSTISEWLPPTGACPYVVQFLTVVRKYRLPISAADRTTAAATCAGAPPQGVQLMKPLQRAQVAAGARRRPGWIRNVANRREGQQWRDQLIRWGSASSRSATE
;
A
#
# COMPACT_ATOMS: atom_id res chain seq x y z
N MET A 1 -8.32 12.22 -29.74
CA MET A 1 -8.44 10.93 -29.02
C MET A 1 -7.03 10.45 -28.75
N SER A 2 -6.59 10.49 -27.49
CA SER A 2 -5.22 10.12 -27.13
C SER A 2 -5.11 8.60 -27.18
N THR A 3 -4.35 8.08 -28.13
CA THR A 3 -3.94 6.68 -28.14
C THR A 3 -3.06 6.48 -26.90
N ALA A 4 -3.61 5.90 -25.84
CA ALA A 4 -2.79 5.35 -24.78
C ALA A 4 -1.95 4.25 -25.42
N THR A 5 -0.67 4.52 -25.67
CA THR A 5 0.30 3.51 -26.09
C THR A 5 0.21 2.38 -25.08
N GLN A 6 -0.29 1.22 -25.51
CA GLN A 6 -0.26 0.04 -24.65
C GLN A 6 1.21 -0.27 -24.37
N ALA A 7 1.55 -0.35 -23.09
CA ALA A 7 2.83 -0.88 -22.65
C ALA A 7 3.08 -2.21 -23.38
N SER A 8 4.21 -2.30 -24.07
CA SER A 8 4.54 -3.44 -24.92
C SER A 8 5.61 -4.32 -24.28
N SER A 9 5.66 -5.59 -24.69
CA SER A 9 6.75 -6.50 -24.30
C SER A 9 8.14 -5.92 -24.60
N ALA A 10 8.29 -5.18 -25.71
CA ALA A 10 9.54 -4.54 -26.09
C ALA A 10 9.98 -3.45 -25.10
N GLU A 11 9.03 -2.71 -24.51
CA GLU A 11 9.33 -1.71 -23.48
C GLU A 11 9.88 -2.36 -22.20
N VAL A 12 9.25 -3.46 -21.78
CA VAL A 12 9.72 -4.23 -20.62
C VAL A 12 11.13 -4.77 -20.85
N GLU A 13 11.40 -5.37 -22.01
CA GLU A 13 12.74 -5.89 -22.32
C GLU A 13 13.80 -4.79 -22.32
N ASN A 14 13.48 -3.61 -22.86
CA ASN A 14 14.39 -2.46 -22.81
C ASN A 14 14.69 -2.04 -21.36
N LEU A 15 13.67 -1.93 -20.50
CA LEU A 15 13.87 -1.62 -19.09
C LEU A 15 14.74 -2.68 -18.40
N LEU A 16 14.41 -3.96 -18.59
CA LEU A 16 15.13 -5.09 -17.99
C LEU A 16 16.58 -5.19 -18.45
N SER A 17 16.92 -4.73 -19.66
CA SER A 17 18.30 -4.72 -20.16
C SER A 17 19.25 -3.83 -19.35
N THR A 18 18.71 -2.86 -18.60
CA THR A 18 19.49 -1.88 -17.83
C THR A 18 19.38 -2.06 -16.32
N ILE A 19 18.48 -2.92 -15.85
CA ILE A 19 18.25 -3.17 -14.43
C ILE A 19 19.13 -4.34 -13.97
N THR A 20 19.82 -4.15 -12.85
CA THR A 20 20.56 -5.22 -12.20
C THR A 20 19.60 -6.29 -11.68
N VAL A 21 19.83 -7.55 -12.05
CA VAL A 21 19.05 -8.70 -11.56
C VAL A 21 19.93 -9.52 -10.63
N VAL A 22 19.40 -9.83 -9.45
CA VAL A 22 20.01 -10.72 -8.47
C VAL A 22 19.11 -11.94 -8.27
N GLU A 23 19.66 -13.05 -7.79
CA GLU A 23 18.87 -14.27 -7.57
C GLU A 23 17.68 -14.02 -6.63
N SER A 24 17.96 -13.42 -5.47
CA SER A 24 16.94 -13.02 -4.50
C SER A 24 17.38 -11.76 -3.74
N ILE A 25 16.40 -11.03 -3.20
CA ILE A 25 16.64 -9.86 -2.35
C ILE A 25 16.34 -10.27 -0.91
N PRO A 26 17.36 -10.37 -0.02
CA PRO A 26 17.13 -10.77 1.35
C PRO A 26 16.42 -9.66 2.15
N HIS A 27 15.66 -10.06 3.15
CA HIS A 27 15.12 -9.11 4.11
C HIS A 27 16.26 -8.43 4.90
N VAL A 28 16.28 -7.10 4.90
CA VAL A 28 17.24 -6.31 5.68
C VAL A 28 16.54 -5.68 6.89
N ALA A 29 17.08 -5.94 8.10
CA ALA A 29 16.55 -5.35 9.33
C ALA A 29 16.69 -3.80 9.34
N GLY A 30 16.00 -3.16 10.28
CA GLY A 30 16.09 -1.71 10.50
C GLY A 30 15.13 -0.86 9.67
N TYR A 31 14.27 -1.47 8.85
CA TYR A 31 13.15 -0.75 8.24
C TYR A 31 12.13 -0.34 9.31
N GLU A 32 11.97 0.97 9.50
CA GLU A 32 11.00 1.54 10.42
C GLU A 32 10.19 2.63 9.73
N ARG A 33 8.95 2.28 9.34
CA ARG A 33 8.08 3.15 8.54
C ARG A 33 7.54 4.35 9.31
N GLY A 34 7.08 4.12 10.54
CA GLY A 34 6.42 5.17 11.32
C GLY A 34 7.42 6.12 11.97
N CYS A 35 6.90 7.25 12.44
CA CYS A 35 7.66 8.30 13.08
C CYS A 35 7.31 8.37 14.57
N GLY A 36 8.34 8.47 15.42
CA GLY A 36 8.14 8.71 16.84
C GLY A 36 7.59 7.48 17.56
N THR A 37 6.85 7.69 18.66
CA THR A 37 6.34 6.57 19.47
C THR A 37 5.03 6.04 18.90
N ASP A 38 5.02 4.78 18.51
CA ASP A 38 3.81 4.06 18.14
C ASP A 38 2.88 3.95 19.36
N LYS A 39 1.66 4.48 19.25
CA LYS A 39 0.72 4.60 20.38
C LYS A 39 0.15 3.26 20.87
N LYS A 40 0.21 2.20 20.06
CA LYS A 40 -0.34 0.89 20.40
C LYS A 40 0.70 0.02 21.10
N THR A 41 1.94 0.11 20.64
CA THR A 41 3.05 -0.74 21.07
C THR A 41 4.02 -0.02 22.01
N GLY A 42 3.98 1.30 22.08
CA GLY A 42 4.93 2.11 22.85
C GLY A 42 6.34 2.17 22.25
N ARG A 43 6.59 1.50 21.11
CA ARG A 43 7.91 1.46 20.47
C ARG A 43 8.20 2.76 19.74
N ARG A 44 9.42 3.29 19.91
CA ARG A 44 9.93 4.40 19.09
C ARG A 44 10.35 3.90 17.71
N GLN A 45 9.93 4.60 16.67
CA GLN A 45 10.20 4.31 15.26
C GLN A 45 10.96 5.48 14.62
N ALA A 46 11.98 5.15 13.84
CA ALA A 46 12.96 6.08 13.29
C ALA A 46 12.49 6.82 12.04
N CYS A 47 11.40 6.40 11.40
CA CYS A 47 10.89 6.98 10.18
C CYS A 47 11.98 7.06 9.11
N VAL A 48 12.52 5.90 8.72
CA VAL A 48 13.75 5.87 7.91
C VAL A 48 13.59 6.53 6.53
N PHE A 49 12.35 6.60 6.02
CA PHE A 49 11.98 7.34 4.80
C PHE A 49 11.45 8.77 5.05
N GLY A 50 11.57 9.25 6.29
CA GLY A 50 11.07 10.54 6.77
C GLY A 50 9.55 10.56 7.01
N PRO A 51 9.03 11.68 7.53
CA PRO A 51 7.61 11.84 7.79
C PRO A 51 6.76 11.63 6.54
N ALA A 52 5.66 10.90 6.71
CA ALA A 52 4.78 10.56 5.61
C ALA A 52 4.28 11.81 4.86
N TRP A 53 4.36 11.76 3.53
CA TRP A 53 3.90 12.82 2.62
C TRP A 53 4.62 14.16 2.75
N ASN A 54 5.75 14.18 3.44
CA ASN A 54 6.55 15.38 3.62
C ASN A 54 7.81 15.33 2.75
N ASN A 55 7.77 16.04 1.62
CA ASN A 55 8.97 16.32 0.83
C ASN A 55 9.52 17.70 1.22
N PRO A 56 10.68 17.80 1.90
CA PRO A 56 11.25 19.08 2.33
C PRO A 56 11.69 19.97 1.16
N ARG A 57 11.85 19.42 -0.05
CA ARG A 57 12.17 20.19 -1.26
C ARG A 57 10.93 20.76 -1.95
N ASN A 58 9.74 20.33 -1.55
CA ASN A 58 8.51 20.83 -2.13
C ASN A 58 8.25 22.28 -1.69
N ARG A 59 8.21 23.20 -2.67
CA ARG A 59 7.96 24.63 -2.44
C ARG A 59 6.50 25.05 -2.61
N SER A 60 5.61 24.12 -2.98
CA SER A 60 4.17 24.43 -3.16
C SER A 60 3.42 24.69 -1.86
N GLY A 61 3.95 24.23 -0.72
CA GLY A 61 3.26 24.28 0.58
C GLY A 61 2.11 23.27 0.73
N CYS A 62 1.90 22.39 -0.24
CA CYS A 62 0.98 21.25 -0.13
C CYS A 62 1.75 19.99 0.29
N ASP A 63 1.14 19.05 1.02
CA ASP A 63 1.77 17.74 1.23
C ASP A 63 1.76 16.89 -0.06
N THR A 64 2.68 15.92 -0.16
CA THR A 64 2.83 15.08 -1.36
C THR A 64 1.55 14.31 -1.67
N ARG A 65 0.81 13.86 -0.66
CA ARG A 65 -0.45 13.14 -0.86
C ARG A 65 -1.46 14.00 -1.61
N ASN A 66 -1.64 15.26 -1.21
CA ASN A 66 -2.57 16.16 -1.87
C ASN A 66 -2.09 16.57 -3.27
N LEU A 67 -0.78 16.63 -3.51
CA LEU A 67 -0.25 16.80 -4.87
C LEU A 67 -0.61 15.62 -5.78
N VAL A 68 -0.44 14.39 -5.29
CA VAL A 68 -0.83 13.18 -6.04
C VAL A 68 -2.33 13.15 -6.29
N LEU A 69 -3.15 13.42 -5.27
CA LEU A 69 -4.61 13.45 -5.43
C LEU A 69 -5.06 14.53 -6.41
N LYS A 70 -4.47 15.73 -6.35
CA LYS A 70 -4.73 16.82 -7.30
C LYS A 70 -4.40 16.41 -8.74
N ALA A 71 -3.30 15.69 -8.94
CA ALA A 71 -2.84 15.30 -10.26
C ALA A 71 -3.60 14.11 -10.85
N GLN A 72 -4.05 13.16 -10.01
CA GLN A 72 -4.53 11.86 -10.47
C GLN A 72 -6.03 11.63 -10.36
N LEU A 73 -6.76 12.55 -9.71
CA LEU A 73 -8.22 12.49 -9.62
C LEU A 73 -8.89 13.43 -10.63
N SER A 74 -10.08 13.02 -11.06
CA SER A 74 -11.04 13.82 -11.80
C SER A 74 -12.00 14.55 -10.85
N ASP A 75 -12.57 15.67 -11.30
CA ASP A 75 -13.53 16.50 -10.57
C ASP A 75 -13.09 16.84 -9.14
N VAL A 76 -11.84 17.26 -9.01
CA VAL A 76 -11.22 17.58 -7.72
C VAL A 76 -11.86 18.81 -7.10
N GLN A 77 -12.30 18.68 -5.85
CA GLN A 77 -12.73 19.80 -5.01
C GLN A 77 -11.74 20.02 -3.87
N TYR A 78 -11.54 21.28 -3.51
CA TYR A 78 -10.59 21.69 -2.47
C TYR A 78 -11.30 22.28 -1.26
N LYS A 79 -10.70 22.09 -0.07
CA LYS A 79 -11.14 22.79 1.13
C LYS A 79 -10.91 24.31 0.96
N PRO A 80 -11.95 25.16 1.12
CA PRO A 80 -11.79 26.60 1.09
C PRO A 80 -10.75 27.10 2.10
N GLY A 81 -10.04 28.17 1.75
CA GLY A 81 -9.00 28.77 2.61
C GLY A 81 -7.73 27.92 2.79
N LYS A 82 -7.55 26.84 2.01
CA LYS A 82 -6.35 25.98 2.07
C LYS A 82 -5.47 26.04 0.82
N ARG A 83 -5.55 27.13 0.04
CA ARG A 83 -4.70 27.37 -1.15
C ARG A 83 -4.68 26.19 -2.14
N ASN A 84 -5.81 25.49 -2.28
CA ASN A 84 -5.93 24.27 -3.09
C ASN A 84 -4.92 23.14 -2.72
N CYS A 85 -4.44 23.12 -1.47
CA CYS A 85 -3.55 22.08 -0.94
C CYS A 85 -4.27 20.98 -0.15
N LYS A 86 -5.61 21.04 -0.07
CA LYS A 86 -6.40 20.04 0.63
C LYS A 86 -7.55 19.57 -0.24
N VAL A 87 -7.37 18.42 -0.88
CA VAL A 87 -8.40 17.73 -1.65
C VAL A 87 -9.46 17.18 -0.69
N ILE A 88 -10.73 17.45 -0.98
CA ILE A 88 -11.89 17.01 -0.19
C ILE A 88 -12.92 16.19 -0.98
N ALA A 89 -12.87 16.24 -2.31
CA ALA A 89 -13.62 15.35 -3.18
C ALA A 89 -12.90 15.16 -4.52
N GLY A 90 -13.32 14.14 -5.25
CA GLY A 90 -12.76 13.71 -6.52
C GLY A 90 -12.95 12.21 -6.72
N TRP A 91 -12.72 11.73 -7.93
CA TRP A 91 -12.82 10.32 -8.27
C TRP A 91 -11.77 9.92 -9.29
N ARG A 92 -11.46 8.63 -9.42
CA ARG A 92 -10.73 8.10 -10.59
C ARG A 92 -11.22 6.71 -10.95
N ILE A 93 -10.87 6.24 -12.14
CA ILE A 93 -10.89 4.82 -12.48
C ILE A 93 -9.62 4.19 -11.91
N ASP A 94 -9.79 3.27 -10.96
CA ASP A 94 -8.69 2.62 -10.24
C ASP A 94 -7.80 1.85 -11.23
N PRO A 95 -6.51 2.20 -11.38
CA PRO A 95 -5.63 1.52 -12.32
C PRO A 95 -5.41 0.05 -11.97
N TYR A 96 -5.67 -0.36 -10.72
CA TYR A 96 -5.51 -1.75 -10.29
C TYR A 96 -6.73 -2.63 -10.53
N THR A 97 -7.94 -2.07 -10.46
CA THR A 97 -9.18 -2.85 -10.50
C THR A 97 -10.13 -2.48 -11.65
N GLY A 98 -9.89 -1.36 -12.34
CA GLY A 98 -10.80 -0.79 -13.34
C GLY A 98 -12.08 -0.20 -12.75
N ALA A 99 -12.28 -0.28 -11.42
CA ALA A 99 -13.47 0.25 -10.78
C ALA A 99 -13.38 1.77 -10.57
N ARG A 100 -14.53 2.46 -10.67
CA ARG A 100 -14.59 3.87 -10.25
C ARG A 100 -14.52 3.95 -8.73
N ILE A 101 -13.56 4.72 -8.22
CA ILE A 101 -13.35 4.96 -6.79
C ILE A 101 -13.40 6.45 -6.47
N THR A 102 -13.96 6.78 -5.31
CA THR A 102 -14.04 8.14 -4.77
C THR A 102 -12.95 8.40 -3.73
N LEU A 103 -12.71 9.67 -3.37
CA LEU A 103 -11.68 10.05 -2.40
C LEU A 103 -11.72 9.23 -1.09
N LYS A 104 -12.90 8.85 -0.62
CA LYS A 104 -13.07 8.04 0.62
C LYS A 104 -12.52 6.62 0.50
N GLN A 105 -12.39 6.11 -0.72
CA GLN A 105 -11.91 4.76 -1.04
C GLN A 105 -10.44 4.75 -1.47
N ILE A 106 -9.78 5.92 -1.54
CA ILE A 106 -8.44 6.07 -2.13
C ILE A 106 -7.33 6.03 -1.06
N ALA A 107 -6.36 5.15 -1.30
CA ALA A 107 -5.03 5.20 -0.70
C ALA A 107 -4.03 5.73 -1.74
N ILE A 108 -2.87 6.22 -1.27
CA ILE A 108 -1.72 6.46 -2.15
C ILE A 108 -0.77 5.30 -1.94
N ASP A 109 -0.58 4.51 -2.99
CA ASP A 109 0.35 3.38 -3.04
C ASP A 109 1.75 3.86 -3.41
N HIS A 110 2.74 3.16 -2.88
CA HIS A 110 4.11 3.20 -3.34
C HIS A 110 4.30 2.03 -4.32
N VAL A 111 4.36 2.31 -5.62
CA VAL A 111 4.43 1.28 -6.67
C VAL A 111 5.56 0.30 -6.40
N VAL A 112 6.76 0.81 -6.11
CA VAL A 112 7.83 0.09 -5.44
C VAL A 112 7.70 0.32 -3.93
N PRO A 113 7.35 -0.71 -3.13
CA PRO A 113 7.17 -0.57 -1.68
C PRO A 113 8.43 -0.05 -0.98
N LEU A 114 8.24 0.74 0.08
CA LEU A 114 9.36 1.32 0.83
C LEU A 114 10.23 0.26 1.52
N SER A 115 9.63 -0.82 2.04
CA SER A 115 10.35 -1.93 2.65
C SER A 115 11.10 -2.78 1.61
N ALA A 116 10.50 -3.02 0.44
CA ALA A 116 11.17 -3.69 -0.67
C ALA A 116 12.39 -2.87 -1.14
N ALA A 117 12.23 -1.55 -1.31
CA ALA A 117 13.35 -0.66 -1.63
C ALA A 117 14.43 -0.65 -0.54
N TRP A 118 14.04 -0.68 0.74
CA TRP A 118 14.98 -0.82 1.86
C TRP A 118 15.84 -2.07 1.70
N SER A 119 15.22 -3.24 1.56
CA SER A 119 15.90 -4.52 1.37
C SER A 119 16.76 -4.55 0.10
N ALA A 120 16.33 -3.86 -0.96
CA ALA A 120 17.05 -3.72 -2.22
C ALA A 120 18.23 -2.72 -2.16
N GLY A 121 18.54 -2.14 -1.00
CA GLY A 121 19.74 -1.32 -0.79
C GLY A 121 19.49 0.14 -0.41
N ALA A 122 18.22 0.60 -0.36
CA ALA A 122 17.91 1.97 0.05
C ALA A 122 18.30 2.28 1.51
N TRP A 123 18.59 1.25 2.32
CA TRP A 123 19.17 1.43 3.65
C TRP A 123 20.52 2.15 3.64
N GLN A 124 21.29 2.02 2.55
CA GLN A 124 22.58 2.69 2.35
C GLN A 124 22.46 4.13 1.87
N TRP A 125 21.27 4.51 1.39
CA TRP A 125 21.05 5.86 0.88
C TRP A 125 21.16 6.90 2.00
N THR A 126 21.44 8.14 1.62
CA THR A 126 21.26 9.27 2.52
C THR A 126 19.79 9.40 2.93
N PRO A 127 19.47 9.96 4.11
CA PRO A 127 18.10 10.24 4.49
C PRO A 127 17.34 11.08 3.44
N GLN A 128 18.02 12.03 2.80
CA GLN A 128 17.47 12.87 1.74
C GLN A 128 17.02 12.06 0.51
N GLN A 129 17.82 11.09 0.08
CA GLN A 129 17.48 10.20 -1.04
C GLN A 129 16.27 9.33 -0.70
N ARG A 130 16.20 8.77 0.51
CA ARG A 130 15.01 8.00 0.96
C ARG A 130 13.75 8.88 0.97
N VAL A 131 13.82 10.08 1.52
CA VAL A 131 12.68 11.02 1.50
C VAL A 131 12.27 11.36 0.06
N THR A 132 13.24 11.53 -0.85
CA THR A 132 12.97 11.79 -2.26
C THR A 132 12.21 10.62 -2.90
N PHE A 133 12.70 9.39 -2.72
CA PHE A 133 12.04 8.16 -3.20
C PHE A 133 10.62 8.00 -2.66
N ALA A 134 10.42 8.22 -1.36
CA ALA A 134 9.11 8.07 -0.72
C ALA A 134 8.08 9.13 -1.15
N ASN A 135 8.53 10.22 -1.79
CA ASN A 135 7.68 11.31 -2.23
C ASN A 135 7.73 11.53 -3.76
N ASP A 136 8.31 10.60 -4.51
CA ASP A 136 8.45 10.69 -5.95
C ASP A 136 7.09 10.42 -6.65
N PRO A 137 6.53 11.36 -7.43
CA PRO A 137 5.27 11.13 -8.13
C PRO A 137 5.31 9.92 -9.08
N ASP A 138 6.46 9.53 -9.61
CA ASP A 138 6.58 8.34 -10.47
C ASP A 138 6.37 7.05 -9.67
N ASN A 139 6.66 7.09 -8.36
CA ASN A 139 6.46 5.96 -7.43
C ASN A 139 5.13 6.05 -6.68
N LEU A 140 4.27 7.06 -6.94
CA LEU A 140 3.05 7.27 -6.17
C LEU A 140 1.80 7.16 -7.03
N LEU A 141 0.86 6.31 -6.61
CA LEU A 141 -0.37 6.06 -7.36
C LEU A 141 -1.60 6.10 -6.45
N ALA A 142 -2.61 6.90 -6.80
CA ALA A 142 -3.90 6.91 -6.14
C ALA A 142 -4.69 5.66 -6.56
N VAL A 143 -4.95 4.75 -5.63
CA VAL A 143 -5.58 3.45 -5.91
C VAL A 143 -6.62 3.12 -4.85
N SER A 144 -7.41 2.05 -5.05
CA SER A 144 -8.33 1.62 -4.02
C SER A 144 -7.57 1.17 -2.77
N SER A 145 -8.06 1.57 -1.58
CA SER A 145 -7.47 1.16 -0.30
C SER A 145 -7.45 -0.35 -0.13
N SER A 146 -8.43 -1.06 -0.72
CA SER A 146 -8.50 -2.53 -0.70
C SER A 146 -7.34 -3.15 -1.46
N SER A 147 -7.10 -2.74 -2.71
CA SER A 147 -5.99 -3.25 -3.50
C SER A 147 -4.64 -2.87 -2.90
N ASN A 148 -4.49 -1.64 -2.41
CA ASN A 148 -3.28 -1.22 -1.70
C ASN A 148 -3.00 -2.08 -0.45
N SER A 149 -4.06 -2.45 0.29
CA SER A 149 -3.90 -3.33 1.47
C SER A 149 -3.57 -4.76 1.08
N SER A 150 -4.12 -5.26 -0.03
CA SER A 150 -3.76 -6.59 -0.54
C SER A 150 -2.35 -6.65 -1.09
N LYS A 151 -1.90 -5.60 -1.79
CA LYS A 151 -0.53 -5.48 -2.27
C LYS A 151 0.44 -5.43 -1.11
N SER A 152 0.11 -4.67 -0.05
CA SER A 152 1.00 -4.48 1.10
C SER A 152 2.40 -4.06 0.63
N ASP A 153 3.42 -4.79 1.08
CA ASP A 153 4.82 -4.58 0.75
C ASP A 153 5.33 -5.50 -0.38
N SER A 154 4.42 -6.17 -1.09
CA SER A 154 4.77 -7.12 -2.14
C SER A 154 5.38 -6.47 -3.38
N THR A 155 6.37 -7.16 -3.93
CA THR A 155 6.97 -6.93 -5.24
C THR A 155 6.12 -7.54 -6.36
N ILE A 156 6.53 -7.34 -7.62
CA ILE A 156 5.71 -7.75 -8.79
C ILE A 156 5.59 -9.26 -8.93
N SER A 157 6.57 -10.04 -8.43
CA SER A 157 6.48 -11.50 -8.42
C SER A 157 5.52 -12.04 -7.35
N GLU A 158 5.19 -11.25 -6.34
CA GLU A 158 4.32 -11.63 -5.23
C GLU A 158 2.90 -11.12 -5.41
N TRP A 159 2.73 -9.97 -6.07
CA TRP A 159 1.44 -9.35 -6.30
C TRP A 159 1.39 -8.60 -7.64
N LEU A 160 0.34 -8.85 -8.41
CA LEU A 160 -0.03 -8.07 -9.59
C LEU A 160 -1.48 -7.60 -9.46
N PRO A 161 -1.82 -6.42 -9.99
CA PRO A 161 -3.19 -5.98 -10.01
C PRO A 161 -4.03 -6.86 -10.95
N PRO A 162 -5.30 -7.14 -10.61
CA PRO A 162 -6.17 -7.98 -11.43
C PRO A 162 -6.49 -7.36 -12.80
N THR A 163 -6.36 -6.03 -12.92
CA THR A 163 -6.44 -5.31 -14.18
C THR A 163 -5.21 -4.42 -14.33
N GLY A 164 -4.75 -4.17 -15.55
CA GLY A 164 -3.63 -3.24 -15.77
C GLY A 164 -2.27 -3.74 -15.29
N ALA A 165 -2.07 -5.07 -15.20
CA ALA A 165 -0.81 -5.66 -14.74
C ALA A 165 0.42 -5.21 -15.55
N CYS A 166 0.32 -5.14 -16.88
CA CYS A 166 1.44 -4.71 -17.71
C CYS A 166 1.83 -3.23 -17.49
N PRO A 167 0.89 -2.25 -17.53
CA PRO A 167 1.19 -0.88 -17.13
C PRO A 167 1.80 -0.75 -15.72
N TYR A 168 1.32 -1.54 -14.75
CA TYR A 168 1.89 -1.57 -13.40
C TYR A 168 3.33 -2.06 -13.38
N VAL A 169 3.65 -3.15 -14.09
CA VAL A 169 5.02 -3.66 -14.24
C VAL A 169 5.93 -2.61 -14.87
N VAL A 170 5.50 -1.95 -15.95
CA VAL A 170 6.29 -0.88 -16.59
C VAL A 170 6.58 0.26 -15.62
N GLN A 171 5.57 0.70 -14.85
CA GLN A 171 5.77 1.74 -13.83
C GLN A 171 6.74 1.29 -12.73
N PHE A 172 6.59 0.07 -12.24
CA PHE A 172 7.51 -0.52 -11.25
C PHE A 172 8.94 -0.53 -11.77
N LEU A 173 9.17 -1.08 -12.98
CA LEU A 173 10.47 -1.15 -13.64
C LEU A 173 11.08 0.24 -13.89
N THR A 174 10.26 1.21 -14.26
CA THR A 174 10.69 2.60 -14.45
C THR A 174 11.22 3.19 -13.15
N VAL A 175 10.55 2.96 -12.02
CA VAL A 175 10.99 3.43 -10.71
C VAL A 175 12.27 2.72 -10.26
N VAL A 176 12.35 1.39 -10.32
CA VAL A 176 13.57 0.67 -9.90
C VAL A 176 14.78 1.08 -10.76
N ARG A 177 14.58 1.30 -12.08
CA ARG A 177 15.62 1.82 -12.97
C ARG A 177 16.06 3.23 -12.57
N LYS A 178 15.11 4.15 -12.33
CA LYS A 178 15.39 5.53 -11.91
C LYS A 178 16.25 5.59 -10.65
N TYR A 179 15.99 4.68 -9.70
CA TYR A 179 16.69 4.62 -8.42
C TYR A 179 17.84 3.61 -8.36
N ARG A 180 18.14 2.93 -9.47
CA ARG A 180 19.17 1.88 -9.57
C ARG A 180 19.03 0.80 -8.50
N LEU A 181 17.80 0.41 -8.22
CA LEU A 181 17.50 -0.71 -7.33
C LEU A 181 17.55 -2.01 -8.14
N PRO A 182 18.20 -3.08 -7.63
CA PRO A 182 18.11 -4.39 -8.26
C PRO A 182 16.69 -4.96 -8.11
N ILE A 183 16.36 -5.92 -8.97
CA ILE A 183 15.16 -6.77 -8.82
C ILE A 183 15.57 -8.24 -8.67
N SER A 184 14.68 -9.06 -8.12
CA SER A 184 14.90 -10.51 -8.03
C SER A 184 14.76 -11.20 -9.41
N ALA A 185 15.31 -12.41 -9.55
CA ALA A 185 15.12 -13.23 -10.73
C ALA A 185 13.63 -13.58 -10.95
N ALA A 186 12.88 -13.75 -9.85
CA ALA A 186 11.43 -13.94 -9.88
C ALA A 186 10.70 -12.70 -10.44
N ASP A 187 11.06 -11.49 -9.98
CA ASP A 187 10.49 -10.24 -10.50
C ASP A 187 10.79 -10.03 -11.98
N ARG A 188 12.03 -10.32 -12.42
CA ARG A 188 12.42 -10.27 -13.84
C ARG A 188 11.53 -11.19 -14.68
N THR A 189 11.35 -12.43 -14.23
CA THR A 189 10.54 -13.44 -14.93
C THR A 189 9.08 -13.00 -15.02
N THR A 190 8.51 -12.55 -13.90
CA THR A 190 7.14 -12.05 -13.86
C THR A 190 6.95 -10.82 -14.74
N ALA A 191 7.92 -9.90 -14.77
CA ALA A 191 7.86 -8.73 -15.64
C ALA A 191 7.78 -9.11 -17.12
N ALA A 192 8.70 -9.97 -17.58
CA ALA A 192 8.74 -10.43 -18.97
C ALA A 192 7.45 -11.15 -19.39
N ALA A 193 6.90 -12.01 -18.52
CA ALA A 193 5.67 -12.74 -18.81
C ALA A 193 4.42 -11.84 -18.86
N THR A 194 4.32 -10.86 -17.95
CA THR A 194 3.09 -10.07 -17.75
C THR A 194 2.72 -9.24 -18.99
N CYS A 195 3.70 -8.67 -19.68
CA CYS A 195 3.46 -7.86 -20.88
C CYS A 195 3.48 -8.65 -22.19
N ALA A 196 3.83 -9.94 -22.15
CA ALA A 196 3.77 -10.85 -23.29
C ALA A 196 2.40 -11.53 -23.46
N GLY A 197 1.44 -11.27 -22.55
CA GLY A 197 0.13 -11.92 -22.55
C GLY A 197 0.14 -13.35 -21.99
N ALA A 198 1.26 -13.79 -21.41
CA ALA A 198 1.35 -15.07 -20.72
C ALA A 198 0.77 -14.93 -19.30
N PRO A 199 -0.03 -15.90 -18.81
CA PRO A 199 -0.46 -15.88 -17.42
C PRO A 199 0.78 -15.94 -16.50
N PRO A 200 0.89 -15.05 -15.49
CA PRO A 200 2.04 -15.05 -14.60
C PRO A 200 2.10 -16.36 -13.82
N GLN A 201 3.27 -17.01 -13.84
CA GLN A 201 3.53 -18.24 -13.12
C GLN A 201 3.52 -17.93 -11.61
N GLY A 202 2.50 -18.38 -10.86
CA GLY A 202 2.53 -18.40 -9.39
C GLY A 202 2.04 -17.17 -8.62
N VAL A 203 1.50 -16.13 -9.26
CA VAL A 203 0.91 -15.00 -8.52
C VAL A 203 -0.47 -15.39 -7.99
N GLN A 204 -0.66 -15.34 -6.67
CA GLN A 204 -1.91 -15.69 -6.01
C GLN A 204 -3.01 -14.70 -6.44
N LEU A 205 -3.79 -15.06 -7.47
CA LEU A 205 -4.93 -14.30 -7.93
C LEU A 205 -5.88 -14.07 -6.75
N MET A 206 -6.03 -12.83 -6.29
CA MET A 206 -7.11 -12.46 -5.38
C MET A 206 -8.43 -12.89 -6.03
N LYS A 207 -9.18 -13.75 -5.33
CA LYS A 207 -10.56 -14.08 -5.73
C LYS A 207 -11.37 -12.77 -5.78
N PRO A 208 -12.20 -12.54 -6.82
CA PRO A 208 -13.00 -11.34 -6.92
C PRO A 208 -13.90 -11.19 -5.69
N LEU A 209 -14.05 -9.95 -5.21
CA LEU A 209 -15.03 -9.61 -4.18
C LEU A 209 -16.42 -9.99 -4.72
N GLN A 210 -16.93 -11.15 -4.30
CA GLN A 210 -18.32 -11.54 -4.56
C GLN A 210 -19.21 -10.51 -3.87
N ARG A 211 -20.07 -9.85 -4.66
CA ARG A 211 -21.16 -9.02 -4.17
C ARG A 211 -21.99 -9.85 -3.19
N ALA A 212 -21.91 -9.53 -1.90
CA ALA A 212 -22.78 -10.12 -0.90
C ALA A 212 -24.24 -9.77 -1.25
N GLN A 213 -25.03 -10.78 -1.59
CA GLN A 213 -26.49 -10.64 -1.69
C GLN A 213 -27.05 -10.49 -0.28
N VAL A 214 -27.63 -9.32 -0.05
CA VAL A 214 -28.57 -9.06 1.05
C VAL A 214 -29.90 -9.69 0.65
N ALA A 215 -30.38 -10.68 1.39
CA ALA A 215 -31.73 -10.74 1.96
C ALA A 215 -32.11 -12.13 2.53
N ALA A 216 -32.75 -12.07 3.71
CA ALA A 216 -33.75 -12.98 4.27
C ALA A 216 -33.32 -14.30 4.94
N GLY A 217 -33.75 -14.46 6.20
CA GLY A 217 -34.38 -15.72 6.62
C GLY A 217 -33.74 -16.50 7.77
N ALA A 218 -33.81 -15.94 8.99
CA ALA A 218 -34.10 -16.63 10.26
C ALA A 218 -33.98 -18.18 10.34
N ARG A 219 -33.11 -18.67 11.26
CA ARG A 219 -33.41 -19.53 12.45
C ARG A 219 -32.33 -20.61 12.77
N ARG A 220 -31.99 -20.63 14.07
CA ARG A 220 -31.55 -21.76 14.93
C ARG A 220 -30.10 -22.28 14.84
N ARG A 221 -29.34 -22.01 15.91
CA ARG A 221 -28.36 -22.95 16.55
C ARG A 221 -29.14 -23.89 17.50
N PRO A 222 -28.64 -25.04 17.99
CA PRO A 222 -27.22 -25.43 18.15
C PRO A 222 -26.86 -26.90 17.88
N GLY A 223 -25.55 -27.17 17.75
CA GLY A 223 -25.01 -28.54 17.74
C GLY A 223 -23.49 -28.51 17.85
N TRP A 224 -22.98 -29.18 18.88
CA TRP A 224 -21.60 -29.17 19.33
C TRP A 224 -20.74 -30.17 18.56
N ILE A 225 -19.57 -29.75 18.06
CA ILE A 225 -18.34 -30.57 18.10
C ILE A 225 -17.17 -29.64 18.41
N ARG A 226 -16.57 -29.85 19.58
CA ARG A 226 -15.30 -29.25 20.01
C ARG A 226 -14.17 -30.04 19.37
N ASN A 227 -13.24 -29.37 18.71
CA ASN A 227 -11.84 -29.82 18.69
C ASN A 227 -10.97 -28.71 19.26
N VAL A 228 -10.15 -29.13 20.21
CA VAL A 228 -9.32 -28.35 21.11
C VAL A 228 -7.96 -28.15 20.45
N ALA A 229 -7.62 -26.91 20.11
CA ALA A 229 -6.23 -26.47 20.06
C ALA A 229 -6.17 -24.94 20.16
N ASN A 230 -5.31 -24.44 21.05
CA ASN A 230 -4.97 -23.04 21.26
C ASN A 230 -5.98 -22.11 21.97
N ARG A 231 -6.33 -22.49 23.21
CA ARG A 231 -6.70 -21.52 24.27
C ARG A 231 -5.45 -21.13 25.07
N ARG A 232 -4.72 -20.09 24.66
CA ARG A 232 -3.81 -19.32 25.54
C ARG A 232 -3.70 -17.81 25.27
N GLU A 233 -4.44 -17.23 24.31
CA GLU A 233 -4.40 -15.77 24.06
C GLU A 233 -5.76 -15.05 24.26
N GLY A 234 -6.84 -15.79 24.54
CA GLY A 234 -8.21 -15.24 24.62
C GLY A 234 -8.75 -14.94 26.02
N GLN A 235 -8.00 -15.23 27.10
CA GLN A 235 -8.48 -15.04 28.49
C GLN A 235 -7.92 -13.79 29.18
N GLN A 236 -6.94 -13.09 28.60
CA GLN A 236 -6.37 -11.89 29.20
C GLN A 236 -7.18 -10.60 28.91
N TRP A 237 -8.17 -10.66 28.01
CA TRP A 237 -8.99 -9.50 27.60
C TRP A 237 -10.40 -9.43 28.21
N ARG A 238 -10.83 -10.43 29.01
CA ARG A 238 -12.17 -10.41 29.66
C ARG A 238 -12.15 -9.99 31.13
N ASP A 239 -10.99 -9.97 31.79
CA ASP A 239 -10.89 -9.64 33.22
C ASP A 239 -10.53 -8.18 33.53
N GLN A 240 -10.30 -7.33 32.51
CA GLN A 240 -10.05 -5.89 32.70
C GLN A 240 -11.27 -4.98 32.49
N LEU A 241 -12.43 -5.51 32.06
CA LEU A 241 -13.67 -4.72 31.88
C LEU A 241 -14.74 -4.94 32.98
N ILE A 242 -14.46 -5.74 34.01
CA ILE A 242 -15.35 -5.91 35.19
C ILE A 242 -14.84 -5.14 36.42
N ARG A 243 -13.63 -4.56 36.38
CA ARG A 243 -13.01 -3.84 37.52
C ARG A 243 -13.17 -2.31 37.52
N TRP A 244 -13.94 -1.74 36.58
CA TRP A 244 -14.16 -0.29 36.45
C TRP A 244 -15.65 0.13 36.50
N GLY A 245 -16.51 -0.69 37.12
CA GLY A 245 -17.95 -0.41 37.28
C GLY A 245 -18.47 -0.35 38.72
N SER A 246 -17.60 -0.45 39.74
CA SER A 246 -18.04 -0.65 41.14
C SER A 246 -17.24 0.14 42.19
N ALA A 247 -16.64 1.28 41.83
CA ALA A 247 -15.98 2.15 42.80
C ALA A 247 -16.25 3.65 42.53
N SER A 248 -17.50 4.09 42.69
CA SER A 248 -17.86 5.51 42.84
C SER A 248 -19.30 5.67 43.36
N SER A 249 -19.61 5.04 44.50
CA SER A 249 -20.77 5.44 45.32
C SER A 249 -20.68 4.73 46.68
N ARG A 250 -20.03 5.36 47.67
CA ARG A 250 -20.32 5.27 49.12
C ARG A 250 -19.20 5.89 49.99
N SER A 251 -19.43 7.12 50.43
CA SER A 251 -19.05 7.73 51.72
C SER A 251 -19.54 9.19 51.68
N ALA A 252 -20.17 9.80 52.67
CA ALA A 252 -20.71 9.38 53.95
C ALA A 252 -21.77 10.44 54.36
N THR A 253 -22.79 9.99 55.09
CA THR A 253 -23.66 10.78 55.95
C THR A 253 -22.88 11.28 57.16
N GLU A 254 -22.86 12.59 57.37
CA GLU A 254 -23.14 13.38 58.59
C GLU A 254 -22.83 14.87 58.31
#